data_AF-A0A3S1SQS9-F1
#
_entry.id   AF-A0A3S1SQS9-F1
#
_cell.length_a   1.000
_cell.length_b   1.000
_cell.length_c   1.000
_cell.angle_alpha   90.00
_cell.angle_beta   90.00
_cell.angle_gamma   90.00
#
_symmetry.space_group_name_H-M   'P 1'
#
loop_
_entity.id
_entity.type
_entity.pdbx_description
1 polymer ?
#
loop_
_entity_poly.entity_id
_entity_poly.type
_entity_poly.pdbx_seq_one_letter_code
_entity_poly.pdbx_strand_id
1 'polypeptide(L)'
;DINPDIFRRDIARARTFGFMKDVERLWAAGYALGSSLENSLVIGDDNRVINVGGLRYPNEFARHKTLDAMGDLALAGARFIGCFRSYRGGHRMNASALRRLLSDHTAFEIVETRRRERGRVAEMIAVSRPVYAPWVI
;
A
#
# COMPACT_ATOMS: atom_id res chain seq x y z
N ASP A 1 13.19 -5.61 -6.33
CA ASP A 1 12.98 -5.24 -4.92
C ASP A 1 12.66 -3.78 -4.73
N ILE A 2 11.84 -3.47 -3.73
CA ILE A 2 11.50 -2.10 -3.35
C ILE A 2 12.44 -1.64 -2.23
N ASN A 3 13.04 -0.47 -2.41
CA ASN A 3 13.83 0.22 -1.38
C ASN A 3 13.28 1.64 -1.15
N PRO A 4 13.76 2.38 -0.13
CA PRO A 4 13.24 3.71 0.19
C PRO A 4 13.32 4.72 -0.97
N ASP A 5 14.35 4.64 -1.81
CA ASP A 5 14.55 5.59 -2.92
C ASP A 5 13.59 5.29 -4.08
N ILE A 6 13.42 4.01 -4.40
CA ILE A 6 12.39 3.54 -5.36
C ILE A 6 11.01 3.94 -4.85
N PHE A 7 10.69 3.70 -3.58
CA PHE A 7 9.40 4.09 -3.02
C PHE A 7 9.12 5.59 -3.19
N ARG A 8 10.08 6.45 -2.81
CA ARG A 8 9.92 7.91 -2.92
C ARG A 8 9.74 8.39 -4.36
N ARG A 9 10.55 7.86 -5.29
CA ARG A 9 10.55 8.30 -6.69
C ARG A 9 9.34 7.75 -7.46
N ASP A 10 9.03 6.48 -7.24
CA ASP A 10 8.19 5.70 -8.15
C ASP A 10 6.79 5.42 -7.61
N ILE A 11 6.56 5.45 -6.29
CA ILE A 11 5.29 4.99 -5.70
C ILE A 11 4.63 6.10 -4.88
N ALA A 12 5.38 6.80 -4.03
CA ALA A 12 4.85 7.70 -3.00
C ALA A 12 3.99 8.85 -3.52
N ARG A 13 4.19 9.29 -4.78
CA ARG A 13 3.44 10.42 -5.35
C ARG A 13 2.21 10.01 -6.16
N ALA A 14 1.87 8.72 -6.23
CA ALA A 14 0.70 8.26 -6.97
C ALA A 14 -0.61 8.62 -6.24
N ARG A 15 -1.43 9.47 -6.87
CA ARG A 15 -2.67 9.95 -6.27
C ARG A 15 -3.76 8.89 -6.26
N THR A 16 -4.66 9.03 -5.28
CA THR A 16 -5.94 8.32 -5.29
C THR A 16 -6.80 8.76 -6.46
N PHE A 17 -7.79 7.95 -6.82
CA PHE A 17 -8.59 8.18 -8.02
C PHE A 17 -10.04 7.72 -7.87
N GLY A 18 -10.93 8.37 -8.61
CA GLY A 18 -12.35 8.05 -8.68
C GLY A 18 -12.97 8.45 -10.01
N PHE A 19 -14.21 8.04 -10.25
CA PHE A 19 -14.98 8.42 -11.42
C PHE A 19 -15.89 9.61 -11.12
N MET A 20 -16.04 10.51 -12.08
CA MET A 20 -16.90 11.69 -11.95
C MET A 20 -18.36 11.31 -11.63
N LYS A 21 -18.89 10.30 -12.33
CA LYS A 21 -20.24 9.73 -12.11
C LYS A 21 -20.50 9.22 -10.68
N ASP A 22 -19.45 8.89 -9.93
CA ASP A 22 -19.57 8.39 -8.56
C ASP A 22 -19.51 9.51 -7.51
N VAL A 23 -19.05 10.72 -7.88
CA VAL A 23 -18.79 11.81 -6.94
C VAL A 23 -20.07 12.25 -6.23
N GLU A 24 -21.15 12.53 -6.95
CA GLU A 24 -22.42 12.98 -6.37
C GLU A 24 -22.98 11.94 -5.38
N ARG A 25 -22.94 10.66 -5.75
CA ARG A 25 -23.37 9.56 -4.89
C ARG A 25 -22.53 9.45 -3.63
N LEU A 26 -21.21 9.56 -3.76
CA LEU A 26 -20.28 9.48 -2.62
C LEU A 26 -20.49 10.65 -1.66
N TRP A 27 -20.64 11.87 -2.18
CA TRP A 27 -20.91 13.06 -1.37
C TRP A 27 -22.25 12.98 -0.65
N ALA A 28 -23.31 12.53 -1.33
CA ALA A 28 -24.62 12.32 -0.72
C ALA A 28 -24.58 11.29 0.44
N ALA A 29 -23.68 10.30 0.34
CA ALA A 29 -23.43 9.31 1.40
C ALA A 29 -22.41 9.76 2.46
N GLY A 30 -21.92 11.01 2.41
CA GLY A 30 -20.94 11.55 3.36
C GLY A 30 -19.50 11.08 3.15
N TYR A 31 -19.20 10.45 2.01
CA TYR A 31 -17.85 10.02 1.64
C TYR A 31 -17.14 11.04 0.75
N ALA A 32 -15.81 11.00 0.72
CA ALA A 32 -14.97 11.80 -0.19
C ALA A 32 -15.24 13.33 -0.15
N LEU A 33 -15.73 13.86 0.96
CA LEU A 33 -16.08 15.29 1.12
C LEU A 33 -14.87 16.22 0.99
N GLY A 34 -13.66 15.73 1.28
CA GLY A 34 -12.41 16.46 1.08
C GLY A 34 -11.76 16.23 -0.29
N SER A 35 -12.38 15.46 -1.18
CA SER A 35 -11.81 15.14 -2.49
C SER A 35 -11.88 16.35 -3.43
N SER A 36 -10.77 16.67 -4.08
CA SER A 36 -10.66 17.74 -5.08
C SER A 36 -9.73 17.32 -6.22
N LEU A 37 -9.72 18.09 -7.31
CA LEU A 37 -8.79 17.87 -8.43
C LEU A 37 -7.31 18.09 -8.06
N GLU A 38 -7.04 18.71 -6.90
CA GLU A 38 -5.67 18.93 -6.42
C GLU A 38 -5.10 17.69 -5.72
N ASN A 39 -5.96 16.93 -5.03
CA ASN A 39 -5.54 15.78 -4.23
C ASN A 39 -5.88 14.41 -4.85
N SER A 40 -6.84 14.38 -5.78
CA SER A 40 -7.35 13.14 -6.37
C SER A 40 -7.40 13.23 -7.90
N LEU A 41 -7.17 12.11 -8.55
CA LEU A 41 -7.41 11.93 -9.97
C LEU A 41 -8.89 11.66 -10.23
N VAL A 42 -9.49 12.41 -11.15
CA VAL A 42 -10.89 12.18 -11.53
C VAL A 42 -10.95 11.72 -12.98
N ILE A 43 -11.69 10.63 -13.19
CA ILE A 43 -11.92 10.03 -14.50
C ILE A 43 -13.32 10.45 -14.97
N GLY A 44 -13.38 11.16 -16.09
CA GLY A 44 -14.62 11.56 -16.73
C GLY A 44 -15.35 10.40 -17.40
N ASP A 45 -16.56 10.66 -17.90
CA ASP A 45 -17.41 9.63 -18.52
C ASP A 45 -16.85 9.09 -19.84
N ASP A 46 -15.96 9.87 -20.49
CA ASP A 46 -15.21 9.48 -21.68
C ASP A 46 -13.94 8.66 -21.37
N ASN A 47 -13.78 8.22 -20.11
CA ASN A 47 -12.59 7.55 -19.57
C ASN A 47 -11.30 8.38 -19.64
N ARG A 48 -11.41 9.71 -19.74
CA ARG A 48 -10.24 10.60 -19.70
C ARG A 48 -10.03 11.21 -18.31
N VAL A 49 -8.78 11.50 -18.01
CA VAL A 49 -8.40 12.22 -16.79
C VAL A 49 -8.71 13.69 -16.99
N ILE A 50 -9.52 14.28 -16.10
CA ILE A 50 -9.94 15.68 -16.20
C ILE A 50 -8.99 16.66 -15.50
N ASN A 51 -8.04 16.16 -14.70
CA ASN A 51 -7.05 17.00 -14.02
C ASN A 51 -6.17 17.75 -15.04
N VAL A 52 -6.05 19.07 -14.90
CA VAL A 52 -5.29 19.95 -15.83
C VAL A 52 -3.84 19.50 -16.05
N GLY A 53 -3.16 19.04 -14.99
CA GLY A 53 -1.80 18.51 -15.05
C GLY A 53 -1.69 17.04 -15.50
N GLY A 54 -2.81 16.41 -15.85
CA GLY A 54 -2.88 15.00 -16.22
C GLY A 54 -2.36 14.05 -15.13
N LEU A 55 -1.76 12.95 -15.59
CA LEU A 55 -1.13 11.94 -14.74
C LEU A 55 0.32 12.33 -14.40
N ARG A 56 0.75 12.05 -13.17
CA ARG A 56 2.16 12.12 -12.74
C ARG A 56 2.97 10.96 -13.31
N TYR A 57 2.31 9.83 -13.57
CA TYR A 57 2.92 8.62 -14.12
C TYR A 57 1.98 8.00 -15.15
N PRO A 58 2.49 7.42 -16.26
CA PRO A 58 1.64 6.74 -17.25
C PRO A 58 0.75 5.64 -16.66
N ASN A 59 1.21 4.99 -15.58
CA ASN A 59 0.50 3.94 -14.86
C ASN A 59 0.17 4.34 -13.41
N GLU A 60 -0.16 5.62 -13.16
CA GLU A 60 -0.42 6.16 -11.82
C GLU A 60 -1.49 5.36 -11.04
N PHE A 61 -2.56 4.90 -11.70
CA PHE A 61 -3.61 4.08 -11.07
C PHE A 61 -3.07 2.77 -10.46
N ALA A 62 -2.22 2.06 -11.20
CA ALA A 62 -1.61 0.83 -10.73
C ALA A 62 -0.59 1.10 -9.61
N ARG A 63 0.18 2.19 -9.72
CA ARG A 63 1.12 2.61 -8.66
C ARG A 63 0.40 2.99 -7.38
N HIS A 64 -0.76 3.64 -7.48
CA HIS A 64 -1.59 3.94 -6.31
C HIS A 64 -2.11 2.65 -5.65
N LYS A 65 -2.53 1.65 -6.43
CA LYS A 65 -2.91 0.33 -5.87
C LYS A 65 -1.74 -0.39 -5.21
N THR A 66 -0.53 -0.23 -5.72
CA THR A 66 0.69 -0.69 -5.04
C THR A 66 0.90 0.08 -3.74
N LEU A 67 0.72 1.41 -3.72
CA LEU A 67 0.82 2.23 -2.52
C LEU A 67 -0.20 1.82 -1.45
N ASP A 68 -1.46 1.59 -1.84
CA ASP A 68 -2.52 1.06 -0.98
C ASP A 68 -2.09 -0.27 -0.33
N ALA A 69 -1.62 -1.21 -1.14
CA ALA A 69 -1.18 -2.52 -0.66
C ALA A 69 0.02 -2.42 0.30
N MET A 70 0.98 -1.52 0.04
CA MET A 70 2.10 -1.28 0.96
C MET A 70 1.62 -0.72 2.30
N GLY A 71 0.63 0.18 2.28
CA GLY A 71 0.00 0.71 3.49
C GLY A 71 -0.77 -0.37 4.26
N ASP A 72 -1.57 -1.18 3.58
CA ASP A 72 -2.33 -2.27 4.19
C ASP A 72 -1.39 -3.31 4.83
N LEU A 73 -0.29 -3.66 4.17
CA LEU A 73 0.72 -4.58 4.71
C LEU A 73 1.50 -3.97 5.89
N ALA A 74 1.65 -2.65 5.95
CA ALA A 74 2.30 -1.98 7.09
C ALA A 74 1.50 -2.13 8.39
N LEU A 75 0.19 -2.44 8.31
CA LEU A 75 -0.63 -2.80 9.48
C LEU A 75 -0.17 -4.10 10.15
N ALA A 76 0.69 -4.87 9.48
CA ALA A 76 1.40 -5.99 10.05
C ALA A 76 2.46 -5.56 11.07
N GLY A 77 2.52 -4.33 11.56
CA GLY A 77 3.34 -3.89 12.71
C GLY A 77 4.88 -4.00 12.57
N ALA A 78 5.37 -4.65 11.51
CA ALA A 78 6.77 -4.90 11.23
C ALA A 78 7.02 -4.76 9.72
N ARG A 79 8.29 -4.62 9.34
CA ARG A 79 8.66 -4.54 7.92
C ARG A 79 8.44 -5.90 7.28
N PHE A 80 7.55 -5.94 6.29
CA PHE A 80 7.30 -7.13 5.50
C PHE A 80 8.51 -7.46 4.61
N ILE A 81 9.02 -8.68 4.74
CA ILE A 81 10.07 -9.24 3.89
C ILE A 81 9.45 -10.44 3.16
N GLY A 82 9.22 -10.27 1.87
CA GLY A 82 8.57 -11.29 1.06
C GLY A 82 8.04 -10.73 -0.26
N CYS A 83 7.35 -11.58 -1.02
CA CYS A 83 6.69 -11.19 -2.26
C CYS A 83 5.18 -11.08 -2.03
N PHE A 84 4.63 -9.88 -2.21
CA PHE A 84 3.18 -9.68 -2.21
C PHE A 84 2.68 -9.55 -3.66
N ARG A 85 1.67 -10.35 -4.00
CA ARG A 85 0.99 -10.30 -5.30
C ARG A 85 -0.50 -10.16 -5.07
N SER A 86 -1.11 -9.21 -5.76
CA SER A 86 -2.55 -8.94 -5.67
C SER A 86 -3.11 -8.70 -7.07
N TYR A 87 -4.22 -9.36 -7.39
CA TYR A 87 -4.90 -9.24 -8.67
C TYR A 87 -6.28 -8.64 -8.44
N ARG A 88 -6.48 -7.39 -8.91
CA ARG A 88 -7.69 -6.60 -8.65
C ARG A 88 -8.07 -6.54 -7.16
N GLY A 89 -7.08 -6.60 -6.27
CA GLY A 89 -7.30 -6.49 -4.84
C GLY A 89 -7.56 -5.07 -4.40
N GLY A 90 -8.33 -4.94 -3.31
CA GLY A 90 -8.51 -3.71 -2.56
C GLY A 90 -8.28 -3.96 -1.07
N HIS A 91 -8.48 -2.94 -0.24
CA HIS A 91 -8.18 -2.98 1.20
C HIS A 91 -8.74 -4.20 1.92
N ARG A 92 -9.99 -4.59 1.63
CA ARG A 92 -10.61 -5.79 2.24
C ARG A 92 -9.83 -7.08 1.94
N MET A 93 -9.40 -7.25 0.69
CA MET A 93 -8.64 -8.44 0.27
C MET A 93 -7.24 -8.44 0.87
N ASN A 94 -6.55 -7.29 0.83
CA ASN A 94 -5.21 -7.15 1.41
C ASN A 94 -5.24 -7.41 2.92
N ALA A 95 -6.21 -6.84 3.64
CA ALA A 95 -6.40 -7.06 5.07
C ALA A 95 -6.75 -8.53 5.40
N SER A 96 -7.58 -9.18 4.58
CA SER A 96 -7.90 -10.60 4.77
C SER A 96 -6.69 -11.50 4.55
N ALA A 97 -5.88 -11.23 3.52
CA ALA A 97 -4.66 -11.96 3.25
C ALA A 97 -3.65 -11.79 4.39
N LEU A 98 -3.49 -10.56 4.88
CA LEU A 98 -2.60 -10.28 6.01
C LEU A 98 -3.06 -10.96 7.29
N ARG A 99 -4.36 -10.89 7.62
CA ARG A 99 -4.93 -11.60 8.78
C ARG A 99 -4.66 -13.11 8.70
N ARG A 100 -4.84 -13.70 7.52
CA ARG A 100 -4.58 -15.13 7.32
C ARG A 100 -3.11 -15.47 7.53
N LEU A 101 -2.19 -14.67 6.99
CA LEU A 101 -0.75 -14.84 7.21
C LEU A 101 -0.41 -14.77 8.69
N LEU A 102 -0.91 -13.75 9.40
CA LEU A 102 -0.59 -13.54 10.82
C LEU A 102 -1.26 -14.55 11.77
N SER A 103 -2.36 -15.18 11.35
CA SER A 103 -3.01 -16.25 12.12
C SER A 103 -2.28 -17.59 12.05
N ASP A 104 -1.36 -17.76 11.10
CA ASP A 104 -0.58 -18.98 10.91
C ASP A 104 0.89 -18.71 11.17
N HIS A 105 1.34 -18.94 12.41
CA HIS A 105 2.74 -18.75 12.81
C HIS A 105 3.72 -19.70 12.09
N THR A 106 3.24 -20.71 11.37
CA THR A 106 4.11 -21.56 10.53
C THR A 106 4.38 -20.93 9.16
N ALA A 107 3.58 -19.93 8.77
CA ALA A 107 3.67 -19.26 7.47
C ALA A 107 4.64 -18.06 7.45
N PHE A 108 5.19 -17.66 8.60
CA PHE A 108 6.16 -16.57 8.68
C PHE A 108 7.13 -16.74 9.85
N GLU A 109 8.25 -16.03 9.76
CA GLU A 109 9.22 -15.90 10.83
C GLU A 109 9.46 -14.41 11.11
N ILE A 110 9.64 -14.06 12.39
CA ILE A 110 10.07 -12.73 12.78
C ILE A 110 11.60 -12.74 12.86
N VAL A 111 12.23 -11.89 12.07
CA VAL A 111 13.69 -11.75 12.04
C VAL A 111 14.11 -10.34 12.46
N GLU A 112 15.21 -10.26 13.21
CA GLU A 112 15.90 -9.02 13.51
C GLU A 112 17.00 -8.79 12.48
N THR A 113 17.08 -7.56 11.98
CA THR A 113 18.22 -7.13 11.16
C THR A 113 19.34 -6.72 12.11
N ARG A 114 20.48 -7.41 12.08
CA ARG A 114 21.68 -6.86 12.71
C ARG A 114 22.05 -5.56 11.99
N ARG A 115 22.38 -4.54 12.78
CA ARG A 115 22.75 -3.18 12.38
C ARG A 115 23.49 -3.16 11.03
N ARG A 116 22.99 -2.38 10.05
CA ARG A 116 23.62 -2.16 8.74
C ARG A 116 25.11 -1.82 8.90
N GLU A 117 26.01 -2.76 8.62
CA GLU A 117 27.26 -2.38 7.98
C GLU A 117 26.92 -1.98 6.54
N ARG A 118 27.36 -0.78 6.13
CA ARG A 118 27.06 -0.25 4.81
C ARG A 118 27.51 -1.25 3.73
N GLY A 119 26.57 -1.77 2.94
CA GLY A 119 26.87 -2.36 1.63
C GLY A 119 26.74 -3.87 1.46
N ARG A 120 26.23 -4.65 2.42
CA ARG A 120 25.95 -6.09 2.20
C ARG A 120 24.55 -6.49 2.65
N VAL A 121 24.01 -7.52 1.97
CA VAL A 121 22.71 -8.15 2.26
C VAL A 121 22.61 -8.39 3.76
N ALA A 122 21.60 -7.81 4.40
CA ALA A 122 21.46 -7.87 5.85
C ALA A 122 21.31 -9.33 6.29
N GLU A 123 22.20 -9.76 7.19
CA GLU A 123 22.08 -11.04 7.87
C GLU A 123 20.83 -10.99 8.78
N MET A 124 19.89 -11.90 8.54
CA MET A 124 18.61 -11.99 9.26
C MET A 124 18.73 -13.10 10.31
N ILE A 125 18.35 -12.80 11.55
CA ILE A 125 18.38 -13.77 12.65
C ILE A 125 16.98 -13.86 13.26
N ALA A 126 16.50 -15.07 13.49
CA ALA A 126 15.25 -15.36 14.19
C ALA A 126 15.17 -14.60 15.52
N VAL A 127 14.08 -13.88 15.76
CA VAL A 127 13.83 -13.24 17.05
C VAL A 127 13.31 -14.28 18.03
N SER A 128 14.04 -14.51 19.12
CA SER A 128 13.67 -15.46 20.18
C SER A 128 12.86 -14.85 21.33
N ARG A 129 12.61 -13.53 21.31
CA ARG A 129 11.86 -12.80 22.35
C ARG A 129 10.48 -12.36 21.85
N PRO A 130 9.46 -12.25 22.72
CA PRO A 130 8.14 -11.79 22.32
C PRO A 130 8.22 -10.35 21.83
N VAL A 131 7.96 -10.15 20.53
CA VAL A 131 7.80 -8.82 19.93
C VAL A 131 6.40 -8.34 20.30
N TYR A 132 6.29 -7.15 20.90
CA TYR A 132 4.97 -6.56 21.16
C TYR A 132 4.36 -6.13 19.83
N ALA A 133 3.54 -7.00 19.27
CA ALA A 133 2.90 -6.81 17.99
C ALA A 133 1.44 -7.28 18.05
N PRO A 134 0.53 -6.74 17.23
CA PRO A 134 -0.90 -7.00 17.34
C PRO A 134 -1.34 -8.46 17.17
N TRP A 135 -0.43 -9.37 16.81
CA TRP A 135 -0.64 -10.83 16.73
C TRP A 135 -0.02 -11.61 17.91
N VAL A 136 0.37 -10.92 19.00
CA VAL A 136 0.94 -11.52 20.23
C VAL A 136 -0.09 -11.53 21.36
N ILE A 137 -1.38 -11.60 21.02
CA ILE A 137 -2.49 -11.88 21.94
C ILE A 137 -3.04 -13.26 21.63
#